data_AF-A0A7C3TSK6-F1
#
_entry.id   AF-A0A7C3TSK6-F1
#
_cell.length_a   1.000
_cell.length_b   1.000
_cell.length_c   1.000
_cell.angle_alpha   90.00
_cell.angle_beta   90.00
_cell.angle_gamma   90.00
#
_symmetry.space_group_name_H-M   'P 1'
#
loop_
_entity.id
_entity.type
_entity.pdbx_description
1 polymer ?
#
loop_
_entity_poly.entity_id
_entity_poly.type
_entity_poly.pdbx_seq_one_letter_code
_entity_poly.pdbx_strand_id
1 'polypeptide(L)' 'MLPSDSPVVKTKGQIIAEIVALNPRARAEFLAQFEEEDLRLYLKRLEEVRDNCVRVSGWQPRRERRAAS' A
#
# COMPACT_ATOMS: atom_id res chain seq x y z
N MET A 1 -9.62 4.81 30.04
CA MET A 1 -8.93 4.11 28.93
C MET A 1 -8.57 5.18 27.91
N LEU A 2 -7.29 5.58 27.84
CA LEU A 2 -6.82 6.48 26.80
C LEU A 2 -6.67 5.68 25.51
N PRO A 3 -7.06 6.21 24.34
CA PRO A 3 -6.64 5.62 23.08
C PRO A 3 -5.12 5.80 23.00
N SER A 4 -4.39 4.69 23.10
CA SER A 4 -2.96 4.65 22.75
C SER A 4 -2.84 4.82 21.24
N ASP A 5 -3.11 6.02 20.75
CA ASP A 5 -2.71 6.50 19.43
C ASP A 5 -1.21 6.84 19.46
N SER A 6 -0.41 5.91 20.01
CA SER A 6 1.03 5.96 19.80
C SER A 6 1.24 5.76 18.31
N PRO A 7 2.02 6.61 17.62
CA PRO A 7 2.37 6.36 16.24
C PRO A 7 2.94 4.95 16.20
N VAL A 8 2.26 4.04 15.53
CA VAL A 8 2.63 2.62 15.52
C VAL A 8 3.99 2.56 14.84
N VAL A 9 5.05 2.57 15.64
CA VAL A 9 6.42 2.41 15.15
C VAL A 9 6.50 0.95 14.73
N LYS A 10 6.22 0.71 13.45
CA LYS A 10 6.30 -0.62 12.86
C LYS A 10 7.75 -1.07 12.89
N THR A 11 7.96 -2.26 13.41
CA THR A 11 9.28 -2.90 13.39
C THR A 11 9.64 -3.32 11.97
N LYS A 12 10.94 -3.43 11.65
CA LYS A 12 11.43 -3.98 10.38
C LYS A 12 10.70 -5.26 9.93
N GLY A 13 10.47 -6.20 10.86
CA GLY A 13 9.76 -7.45 10.57
C GLY A 13 8.30 -7.24 10.17
N GLN A 14 7.59 -6.30 10.82
CA GLN A 14 6.22 -5.93 10.46
C GLN A 14 6.17 -5.27 9.08
N ILE A 15 7.11 -4.38 8.78
CA ILE A 15 7.20 -3.71 7.47
C ILE A 15 7.42 -4.74 6.35
N ILE A 16 8.32 -5.72 6.56
CA ILE A 16 8.55 -6.81 5.60
C ILE A 16 7.28 -7.63 5.37
N ALA A 17 6.56 -8.00 6.44
CA ALA A 17 5.32 -8.76 6.32
C ALA A 17 4.26 -8.00 5.50
N GLU A 18 4.13 -6.68 5.70
CA GLU A 18 3.21 -5.85 4.92
C GLU A 18 3.62 -5.73 3.45
N ILE A 19 4.92 -5.57 3.18
CA ILE A 19 5.44 -5.57 1.80
C ILE A 19 5.12 -6.89 1.10
N VAL A 20 5.31 -8.04 1.77
CA VAL A 20 5.02 -9.36 1.20
C VAL A 20 3.51 -9.54 0.95
N ALA A 21 2.67 -9.02 1.84
CA ALA A 21 1.21 -9.05 1.66
C ALA A 21 0.77 -8.24 0.43
N LEU A 22 1.42 -7.11 0.14
CA LEU A 22 1.13 -6.25 -1.02
C LEU A 22 1.81 -6.72 -2.30
N ASN A 23 3.00 -7.31 -2.20
CA ASN A 23 3.77 -7.84 -3.32
C ASN A 23 4.26 -9.27 -2.99
N PRO A 24 3.43 -10.30 -3.24
CA PRO A 24 3.76 -11.70 -2.94
C PRO A 24 5.01 -12.23 -3.65
N ARG A 25 5.50 -11.52 -4.69
CA ARG A 25 6.74 -11.88 -5.40
C ARG A 25 7.99 -11.40 -4.67
N ALA A 26 7.87 -10.46 -3.73
CA ALA A 26 8.97 -10.03 -2.88
C ALA A 26 9.23 -11.09 -1.80
N ARG A 27 10.46 -11.62 -1.75
CA ARG A 27 10.84 -12.64 -0.76
C ARG A 27 11.28 -11.95 0.53
N ALA A 28 10.76 -12.40 1.68
CA ALA A 28 11.11 -11.82 2.98
C ALA A 28 12.62 -11.88 3.27
N GLU A 29 13.30 -12.96 2.87
CA GLU A 29 14.75 -13.16 3.02
C GLU A 29 15.57 -12.13 2.23
N PHE A 30 15.07 -11.69 1.08
CA PHE A 30 15.69 -10.64 0.28
C PHE A 30 15.47 -9.27 0.93
N LEU A 31 14.25 -9.00 1.40
CA LEU A 31 13.90 -7.75 2.06
C LEU A 31 14.62 -7.54 3.40
N ALA A 32 14.98 -8.62 4.10
CA ALA A 32 15.71 -8.56 5.36
C ALA A 32 17.11 -7.91 5.25
N GLN A 33 17.68 -7.88 4.04
CA GLN A 33 19.00 -7.31 3.76
C GLN A 33 19.00 -5.77 3.66
N PHE A 34 17.83 -5.15 3.53
CA PHE A 34 17.69 -3.69 3.39
C PHE A 34 17.51 -3.02 4.74
N GLU A 35 17.85 -1.74 4.83
CA GLU A 35 17.62 -0.96 6.05
C GLU A 35 16.13 -0.69 6.28
N GLU A 36 15.74 -0.44 7.54
CA GLU A 36 14.35 -0.18 7.90
C GLU A 36 13.76 1.03 7.17
N GLU A 37 14.57 2.07 6.95
CA GLU A 37 14.17 3.30 6.25
C GLU A 37 13.81 3.03 4.78
N ASP A 38 14.63 2.23 4.08
CA ASP A 38 14.37 1.82 2.69
C ASP A 38 13.10 0.98 2.58
N LEU A 39 12.89 0.07 3.54
CA LEU A 39 11.68 -0.75 3.60
C LEU A 39 10.43 0.11 3.85
N ARG A 40 10.51 1.15 4.70
CA ARG A 40 9.40 2.10 4.89
C ARG A 40 9.08 2.86 3.61
N LEU A 41 10.11 3.33 2.90
CA LEU A 41 9.92 4.04 1.63
C LEU A 41 9.27 3.11 0.58
N TYR A 42 9.73 1.86 0.50
CA TYR A 42 9.18 0.88 -0.43
C TYR A 42 7.72 0.54 -0.11
N LEU A 43 7.40 0.29 1.17
CA LEU A 43 6.02 0.04 1.62
C LEU A 43 5.10 1.20 1.23
N LYS A 44 5.51 2.45 1.49
CA LYS A 44 4.74 3.65 1.11
C LYS A 44 4.44 3.70 -0.38
N ARG A 45 5.42 3.36 -1.24
CA ARG A 45 5.19 3.31 -2.70
C ARG A 45 4.21 2.22 -3.10
N LEU A 46 4.25 1.06 -2.45
CA LEU A 46 3.27 -0.01 -2.71
C LEU A 46 1.85 0.41 -2.32
N GLU A 47 1.70 1.11 -1.19
CA GLU A 47 0.41 1.67 -0.76
C GLU A 47 -0.12 2.71 -1.75
N GLU A 48 0.72 3.65 -2.19
CA GLU A 48 0.34 4.65 -3.21
C GLU A 48 -0.10 4.00 -4.53
N VAL A 49 0.61 2.96 -4.98
CA VAL A 49 0.24 2.21 -6.19
C VAL A 49 -1.09 1.49 -6.00
N ARG A 50 -1.29 0.83 -4.85
CA ARG A 50 -2.57 0.16 -4.53
C ARG A 50 -3.73 1.16 -4.57
N ASP A 51 -3.58 2.30 -3.90
CA ASP A 51 -4.62 3.31 -3.80
C ASP A 51 -4.92 3.93 -5.19
N ASN A 52 -3.90 4.13 -6.02
CA ASN A 52 -4.08 4.57 -7.41
C ASN A 52 -4.75 3.50 -8.28
N CYS A 53 -4.38 2.22 -8.16
CA CYS A 53 -5.02 1.12 -8.86
C CYS A 53 -6.51 0.98 -8.48
N VAL A 54 -6.85 1.16 -7.20
CA VAL A 54 -8.23 1.18 -6.73
C VAL A 54 -9.00 2.35 -7.36
N ARG A 55 -8.39 3.54 -7.44
CA ARG A 55 -9.00 4.71 -8.10
C ARG A 55 -9.23 4.53 -9.60
N VAL A 56 -8.31 3.87 -10.31
CA VAL A 56 -8.46 3.57 -11.74
C VAL A 56 -9.49 2.46 -11.98
N SER A 57 -9.55 1.46 -11.09
CA SER A 57 -10.55 0.38 -11.17
C SER A 57 -11.96 0.86 -10.78
N GLY A 58 -12.05 1.94 -10.01
CA GLY A 58 -13.29 2.67 -9.71
C GLY A 58 -13.70 3.69 -10.79
N TRP A 59 -12.99 3.79 -11.90
CA TRP A 59 -13.39 4.63 -13.04
C TRP A 59 -14.57 3.98 -13.75
N GLN A 60 -15.78 4.17 -13.22
CA GLN A 60 -16.98 3.98 -14.02
C GLN A 60 -16.89 4.99 -15.17
N PRO A 61 -16.81 4.55 -16.44
CA PRO A 61 -16.92 5.47 -17.55
C PRO A 61 -18.26 6.18 -17.37
N ARG A 62 -18.20 7.51 -17.24
CA ARG A 62 -19.37 8.38 -17.16
C ARG A 62 -20.26 7.99 -18.34
N ARG A 63 -21.29 7.17 -18.09
CA ARG A 63 -22.28 6.81 -19.11
C ARG A 63 -22.85 8.12 -19.60
N GLU A 64 -22.47 8.38 -20.84
CA GLU A 64 -22.93 9.40 -21.73
C GLU A 64 -24.39 9.77 -21.43
N ARG A 65 -24.63 10.98 -20.88
CA ARG A 65 -25.92 11.63 -21.08
C ARG A 65 -25.97 12.07 -22.55
N ARG A 66 -26.14 11.11 -23.46
CA ARG A 66 -26.95 11.35 -24.66
C ARG A 66 -28.38 11.01 -24.25
N ALA A 67 -28.98 11.93 -23.50
CA ALA A 67 -30.42 12.09 -23.59
C ALA A 67 -30.65 12.75 -24.94
N ALA A 68 -31.05 11.94 -25.91
CA ALA A 68 -31.77 12.41 -27.06
C ALA A 68 -33.02 13.17 -26.58
N SER A 69 -33.22 14.37 -27.11
CA SER A 69 -34.51 14.94 -27.55
C SER A 69 -34.31 16.40 -27.92
#